data_AF-A0A8T7GR54-F1
#
_entry.id   AF-A0A8T7GR54-F1
#
_cell.length_a   1.000
_cell.length_b   1.000
_cell.length_c   1.000
_cell.angle_alpha   90.00
_cell.angle_beta   90.00
_cell.angle_gamma   90.00
#
_symmetry.space_group_name_H-M   'P 1'
#
loop_
_entity.id
_entity.type
_entity.pdbx_description
1 polymer ?
#
loop_
_entity_poly.entity_id
_entity_poly.type
_entity_poly.pdbx_seq_one_letter_code
_entity_poly.pdbx_strand_id
1 'polypeptide(L)'
;MVDIYSIVLSSSVGFIAGYATGYAVKKALKAVMTLMGGILAVLLYLDYLQVITINWARLQLLLSEAIGAIQSGLSGIQAVALSAPLVGFAAGFMLGLQQG
;
A
#
# COMPACT_ATOMS: atom_id res chain seq x y z
N MET A 1 1.74 -13.07 -35.52
CA MET A 1 0.49 -13.21 -34.74
C MET A 1 0.90 -13.19 -33.29
N VAL A 2 0.25 -12.41 -32.42
CA VAL A 2 0.58 -12.43 -30.99
C VAL A 2 -0.03 -13.70 -30.42
N ASP A 3 0.82 -14.67 -30.08
CA ASP A 3 0.37 -15.94 -29.55
C ASP A 3 -0.27 -15.73 -28.18
N ILE A 4 -1.54 -16.12 -28.05
CA ILE A 4 -2.32 -16.07 -26.80
C ILE A 4 -1.57 -16.75 -25.66
N TYR A 5 -0.80 -17.79 -25.97
CA TYR A 5 0.07 -18.49 -25.03
C TYR A 5 1.10 -17.56 -24.35
N SER A 6 1.70 -16.62 -25.08
CA SER A 6 2.71 -15.69 -24.56
C SER A 6 2.12 -14.67 -23.59
N ILE A 7 0.87 -14.24 -23.81
CA ILE A 7 0.14 -13.31 -22.94
C ILE A 7 -0.30 -14.03 -21.66
N VAL A 8 -0.83 -15.25 -21.78
CA VAL A 8 -1.26 -16.04 -20.62
C VAL A 8 -0.07 -16.38 -19.73
N LEU A 9 1.05 -16.79 -20.33
CA LEU A 9 2.25 -17.21 -19.58
C LEU A 9 2.91 -16.03 -18.87
N SER A 10 3.00 -14.86 -19.52
CA SER A 10 3.53 -13.64 -18.88
C SER A 10 2.64 -13.11 -17.76
N SER A 11 1.31 -13.16 -17.93
CA SER A 11 0.34 -12.76 -16.90
C SER A 11 0.36 -13.70 -15.68
N SER A 12 0.49 -15.01 -15.88
CA SER A 12 0.58 -15.99 -14.78
C SER A 12 1.88 -15.87 -13.97
N VAL A 13 3.02 -15.63 -14.63
CA VAL A 13 4.28 -15.38 -13.92
C VAL A 13 4.21 -14.07 -13.14
N GLY A 14 3.61 -13.03 -13.74
CA GLY A 14 3.29 -11.78 -13.06
C GLY A 14 2.42 -12.01 -11.82
N PHE A 15 1.37 -12.84 -11.91
CA PHE A 15 0.48 -13.15 -10.80
C PHE A 15 1.18 -13.80 -9.61
N ILE A 16 2.03 -14.80 -9.85
CA ILE A 16 2.77 -15.49 -8.79
C ILE A 16 3.77 -14.53 -8.12
N ALA A 17 4.49 -13.75 -8.92
CA ALA A 17 5.41 -12.73 -8.42
C ALA A 17 4.68 -11.64 -7.62
N GLY A 18 3.51 -11.20 -8.10
CA GLY A 18 2.63 -10.25 -7.41
C GLY A 18 2.14 -10.81 -6.08
N TYR A 19 1.70 -12.06 -6.04
CA TYR A 19 1.23 -12.74 -4.83
C TYR A 19 2.30 -12.85 -3.76
N ALA A 20 3.51 -13.31 -4.13
CA ALA A 20 4.63 -13.39 -3.21
C ALA A 20 5.04 -12.00 -2.67
N THR A 21 5.03 -10.98 -3.53
CA THR A 21 5.33 -9.61 -3.14
C THR A 21 4.26 -9.04 -2.21
N GLY A 22 2.97 -9.28 -2.49
CA GLY A 22 1.85 -8.82 -1.66
C GLY A 22 1.90 -9.37 -0.23
N TYR A 23 2.28 -10.64 -0.07
CA TYR A 23 2.48 -11.26 1.24
C TYR A 23 3.60 -10.59 2.04
N ALA A 24 4.75 -10.33 1.40
CA ALA A 24 5.87 -9.64 2.03
C ALA A 24 5.51 -8.20 2.42
N VAL A 25 4.78 -7.49 1.57
CA VAL A 25 4.31 -6.12 1.83
C VAL A 25 3.38 -6.07 3.03
N LYS A 26 2.45 -7.01 3.20
CA LYS A 26 1.53 -6.99 4.35
C LYS A 26 2.26 -7.15 5.69
N LYS A 27 3.27 -8.01 5.74
CA LYS A 27 4.10 -8.19 6.94
C LYS A 27 4.88 -6.92 7.29
N ALA A 28 5.43 -6.23 6.29
CA ALA A 28 6.08 -4.93 6.47
C ALA A 28 5.09 -3.84 6.91
N LEU A 29 3.90 -3.79 6.28
CA LEU A 29 2.88 -2.80 6.58
C LEU A 29 2.38 -2.94 8.02
N LYS A 30 2.18 -4.18 8.50
CA LYS A 30 1.78 -4.44 9.89
C LYS A 30 2.80 -3.90 10.89
N ALA A 31 4.10 -4.06 10.61
CA ALA A 31 5.17 -3.53 11.45
C ALA A 31 5.19 -1.99 11.47
N VAL A 32 5.08 -1.36 10.30
CA VAL A 32 5.04 0.11 10.19
C VAL A 32 3.81 0.69 10.88
N MET A 33 2.65 0.04 10.73
CA MET A 33 1.39 0.49 11.29
C MET A 33 1.38 0.37 12.82
N THR A 34 1.97 -0.68 13.38
CA THR A 34 2.20 -0.78 14.83
C THR A 34 3.14 0.33 15.33
N LEU A 35 4.22 0.63 14.60
CA LEU A 35 5.16 1.68 14.98
C LEU A 35 4.52 3.08 14.93
N MET A 36 3.82 3.42 13.83
CA MET A 36 3.10 4.69 13.70
C MET A 36 1.98 4.83 14.73
N GLY A 37 1.20 3.77 14.95
CA GLY A 37 0.14 3.77 15.96
C GLY A 37 0.68 3.99 17.36
N GLY A 38 1.82 3.37 17.69
CA GLY A 38 2.51 3.58 18.97
C GLY A 38 2.95 5.02 19.18
N ILE A 39 3.57 5.64 18.17
CA ILE A 39 3.99 7.04 18.24
C ILE A 39 2.79 7.97 18.41
N LEU A 40 1.71 7.75 17.65
CA LEU A 40 0.47 8.54 17.77
C LEU A 40 -0.18 8.36 19.15
N ALA A 41 -0.20 7.16 19.70
CA ALA A 41 -0.75 6.89 21.03
C ALA A 41 0.04 7.60 22.14
N VAL A 42 1.37 7.58 22.06
CA VAL A 42 2.24 8.32 23.00
C VAL A 42 2.03 9.83 22.87
N LEU A 43 1.90 10.34 21.64
CA LEU A 43 1.66 11.76 21.40
C LEU A 43 0.32 12.21 21.98
N LEU A 44 -0.73 11.40 21.79
CA LEU A 44 -2.06 11.65 22.35
C LEU A 44 -2.07 11.59 23.89
N TYR A 45 -1.27 10.69 24.47
CA TYR A 45 -1.11 10.59 25.92
C TYR A 45 -0.40 11.83 26.50
N LEU A 46 0.57 12.39 25.79
CA LEU A 46 1.27 13.63 26.16
C LEU A 46 0.38 14.89 26.04
N ASP A 47 -0.53 14.91 25.07
CA ASP A 47 -1.56 15.95 24.93
C ASP A 47 -2.58 15.88 26.09
N TYR A 48 -2.98 14.68 26.50
CA TYR A 48 -3.88 14.47 27.62
C TYR A 48 -3.30 14.99 28.95
N LEU A 49 -1.98 14.93 29.12
CA LEU A 49 -1.26 15.49 30.27
C LEU A 49 -1.13 17.03 30.22
N GLN A 50 -1.63 17.71 29.17
CA GLN A 50 -1.56 19.16 28.94
C GLN A 50 -0.14 19.76 28.94
N VAL A 51 0.89 18.94 28.77
CA VAL A 51 2.30 19.39 28.70
C VAL A 51 2.65 19.93 27.30
N ILE A 52 1.89 19.55 26.26
CA ILE A 52 2.09 19.94 24.86
C ILE A 52 0.73 20.23 24.22
N THR A 53 0.57 21.38 23.55
CA THR A 53 -0.61 21.67 22.71
C THR A 53 -0.43 21.01 21.34
N ILE A 54 -1.15 19.92 21.04
CA ILE A 54 -1.15 19.36 19.69
C ILE A 54 -1.91 20.32 18.76
N ASN A 55 -1.21 20.81 17.73
CA ASN A 55 -1.84 21.53 16.64
C ASN A 55 -2.54 20.53 15.70
N TRP A 56 -3.80 20.24 16.01
CA TRP A 56 -4.65 19.32 15.26
C TRP A 56 -4.72 19.64 13.76
N ALA A 57 -4.65 20.92 13.39
CA ALA A 57 -4.64 21.33 11.98
C ALA A 57 -3.38 20.86 11.24
N ARG A 58 -2.19 20.98 11.85
CA ARG A 58 -0.94 20.47 11.25
C ARG A 58 -0.93 18.94 11.18
N LEU A 59 -1.45 18.26 12.20
CA LEU A 59 -1.54 16.80 12.22
C LEU A 59 -2.45 16.27 11.11
N GLN A 60 -3.60 16.92 10.93
CA GLN A 60 -4.55 16.60 9.86
C GLN A 60 -3.95 16.85 8.48
N LEU A 61 -3.18 17.94 8.31
CA LEU A 61 -2.51 18.26 7.04
C LEU A 61 -1.46 17.21 6.67
N LEU A 62 -0.62 16.81 7.62
CA LEU A 62 0.37 15.73 7.45
C LEU A 62 -0.30 14.39 7.12
N LEU A 63 -1.41 14.07 7.78
CA LEU A 63 -2.18 12.85 7.52
C LEU A 63 -2.81 12.88 6.13
N SER A 64 -3.38 14.03 5.73
CA SER A 64 -3.95 14.24 4.40
C SER A 64 -2.90 14.16 3.29
N GLU A 65 -1.70 14.70 3.51
CA GLU A 65 -0.57 14.56 2.57
C GLU A 65 -0.11 13.11 2.45
N ALA A 66 0.03 12.39 3.56
CA ALA A 66 0.41 10.98 3.56
C ALA A 66 -0.63 10.12 2.81
N ILE A 67 -1.92 10.33 3.08
CA ILE A 67 -3.01 9.65 2.36
C ILE A 67 -3.02 10.05 0.88
N GLY A 68 -2.83 11.32 0.56
CA GLY A 68 -2.75 11.83 -0.81
C GLY A 68 -1.60 11.24 -1.61
N ALA A 69 -0.42 11.09 -1.00
CA ALA A 69 0.74 10.44 -1.61
C ALA A 69 0.52 8.94 -1.89
N ILE A 70 -0.20 8.25 -1.00
CA ILE A 70 -0.61 6.85 -1.22
C ILE A 70 -1.60 6.76 -2.38
N GLN A 71 -2.61 7.64 -2.41
CA GLN A 71 -3.62 7.66 -3.47
C GLN A 71 -3.01 8.00 -4.84
N SER A 72 -2.06 8.94 -4.92
CA SER A 72 -1.37 9.29 -6.16
C SER A 72 -0.46 8.17 -6.67
N GLY A 73 0.21 7.44 -5.75
CA GLY A 73 0.94 6.22 -6.11
C GLY A 73 0.01 5.14 -6.66
N LEU A 74 -1.17 4.95 -6.05
CA LEU A 74 -2.17 3.99 -6.52
C LEU A 74 -2.76 4.37 -7.89
N SER A 75 -3.03 5.65 -8.14
CA SER A 75 -3.58 6.10 -9.42
C SER A 75 -2.56 5.99 -10.57
N GLY A 76 -1.26 6.23 -10.29
CA GLY A 76 -0.18 5.96 -11.23
C GLY A 76 -0.06 4.49 -11.61
N ILE A 77 -0.26 3.58 -10.65
CA ILE A 77 -0.29 2.12 -10.91
C ILE A 77 -1.51 1.73 -11.76
N GLN A 78 -2.69 2.32 -11.50
CA GLN A 78 -3.90 2.07 -12.30
C GLN A 78 -3.77 2.53 -13.74
N ALA A 79 -3.06 3.63 -14.00
CA ALA A 79 -2.80 4.12 -15.36
C ALA A 79 -1.86 3.18 -16.15
N VAL A 80 -0.90 2.53 -15.48
CA VAL A 80 0.07 1.61 -16.09
C VAL A 80 -0.45 0.16 -16.19
N ALA A 81 -1.45 -0.20 -15.38
CA ALA A 81 -2.06 -1.53 -15.32
C ALA A 81 -2.90 -1.94 -16.56
N LEU A 82 -3.15 -1.03 -17.51
CA LEU A 82 -3.88 -1.33 -18.76
C LEU A 82 -3.08 -2.17 -19.77
N SER A 83 -1.82 -2.49 -19.47
CA SER A 83 -0.99 -3.39 -20.26
C SER A 83 -1.25 -4.84 -19.84
N ALA A 84 -1.78 -5.69 -20.72
CA ALA A 84 -2.23 -7.06 -20.44
C ALA A 84 -1.30 -7.95 -19.54
N PRO A 85 0.04 -7.84 -19.58
CA PRO A 85 0.93 -8.60 -18.68
C PRO A 85 0.88 -8.15 -17.20
N LEU A 86 0.56 -6.89 -16.92
CA LEU A 86 0.56 -6.32 -15.57
C LEU A 86 -0.74 -6.58 -14.80
N VAL A 87 -1.84 -6.90 -15.51
CA VAL A 87 -3.12 -7.27 -14.88
C VAL A 87 -2.97 -8.54 -14.03
N GLY A 88 -2.20 -9.53 -14.53
CA GLY A 88 -1.88 -10.73 -13.76
C GLY A 88 -1.11 -10.40 -12.49
N PHE A 89 -0.09 -9.55 -12.58
CA PHE A 89 0.65 -9.07 -11.41
C PHE A 89 -0.20 -8.29 -10.41
N ALA A 90 -1.05 -7.36 -10.87
CA ALA A 90 -1.92 -6.57 -10.01
C ALA A 90 -2.97 -7.45 -9.29
N ALA A 91 -3.58 -8.40 -10.00
CA ALA A 91 -4.52 -9.35 -9.42
C ALA A 91 -3.85 -10.27 -8.39
N GLY A 92 -2.64 -10.76 -8.71
CA GLY A 92 -1.84 -11.57 -7.79
C GLY A 92 -1.40 -10.78 -6.56
N PHE A 93 -0.97 -9.54 -6.76
CA PHE A 93 -0.59 -8.62 -5.69
C PHE A 93 -1.74 -8.27 -4.76
N MET A 94 -2.92 -7.95 -5.30
CA MET A 94 -4.13 -7.72 -4.49
C MET A 94 -4.50 -8.95 -3.67
N LEU A 95 -4.52 -10.14 -4.28
CA LEU A 95 -4.81 -11.38 -3.57
C LEU A 95 -3.74 -11.72 -2.52
N GLY A 96 -2.46 -11.47 -2.81
CA GLY A 96 -1.36 -11.64 -1.86
C GLY A 96 -1.45 -10.67 -0.67
N LEU A 97 -1.87 -9.43 -0.92
CA LEU A 97 -2.18 -8.45 0.14
C LEU A 97 -3.40 -8.87 0.97
N GLN A 98 -4.39 -9.53 0.37
CA GLN A 98 -5.59 -9.97 1.10
C GLN A 98 -5.30 -11.20 1.98
N GLN A 99 -4.52 -12.16 1.48
CA GLN A 99 -4.15 -13.41 2.17
C GLN A 99 -2.97 -13.26 3.16
N GLY A 100 -2.13 -12.22 3.02
CA GLY A 100 -0.99 -11.97 3.91
C GLY A 100 -1.34 -11.45 5.30
#